data_AF-A0A329T0S5-F1
#
_entry.id   AF-A0A329T0S5-F1
#
_cell.length_a   1.000
_cell.length_b   1.000
_cell.length_c   1.000
_cell.angle_alpha   90.00
_cell.angle_beta   90.00
_cell.angle_gamma   90.00
#
_symmetry.space_group_name_H-M   'P 1'
#
loop_
_entity.id
_entity.type
_entity.pdbx_description
1 polymer ?
#
loop_
_entity_poly.entity_id
_entity_poly.type
_entity_poly.pdbx_seq_one_letter_code
_entity_poly.pdbx_strand_id
1 'polypeptide(L)'
;MTPADLDQPHTVALSVAELVAGITDAIQGDDLVRTDHLNSLTELCSSPLSPSDVELLKQLKSHLLSGQLQPVDNDDASELHTAKWQLLTGLLRVDSIESTASEQDLQTILSLMLTDRFESSDVLAAMAQWLVEMKSKIAPAIVNLLDVKLTSREEEGSYLDVIKQMYVTLGSSSLRQGLAGVLEKLVTTKGQAKQVVKSGVLRCLLQVALEQPDDIVDGVLSQNFALVGMQVASLVCFGSASELSTKNVEKDDVMADKRRRDVCELVVRLMLSGVSLVFADAVRMLQLLIDNASCRALLPAVPDLRGALEKAHTLARLRDNKLSHDEYLKVLCEAQYGVLSPEIDMYDCQHGSVVGLPPNDETAQSGELALEMATNYKTQGNAFFRRGNYPTARVFYRRAIAVLRAAQLQQETSLRSLSVDELLAHCSIGASVQVRPHRGDEWQDAMVSEVEENGTSSRVEVLYDAGDREDEWVPISRIRLRMNTTLLSAFDDLAVDCSMNMGKAFTALGDHDQAVQCFTHALSLRGGKLISALYSRGVANMARRDLTAAQQDLWEANQQCRMQQKNSISGGTSKTNTRDAEQMRVLHKQIVAAYKKLQQMHANKKRLDKKVIKQMVKYLSTIPELQDQ
;
A
#
# COMPACT_ATOMS: atom_id res chain seq x y z
N MET A 1 -54.21 63.80 34.78
CA MET A 1 -54.14 62.45 35.38
C MET A 1 -53.62 61.51 34.31
N THR A 2 -52.32 61.29 34.34
CA THR A 2 -51.55 60.38 33.49
C THR A 2 -51.33 59.08 34.25
N PRO A 3 -51.47 57.90 33.63
CA PRO A 3 -50.82 56.67 34.07
C PRO A 3 -49.65 56.39 33.11
N ALA A 4 -48.41 56.48 33.59
CA ALA A 4 -47.65 55.37 34.18
C ALA A 4 -47.21 54.36 33.10
N ASP A 5 -46.12 54.74 32.41
CA ASP A 5 -45.32 53.83 31.58
C ASP A 5 -44.62 52.82 32.47
N LEU A 6 -44.71 51.55 32.06
CA LEU A 6 -44.03 50.41 32.63
C LEU A 6 -42.56 50.42 32.17
N ASP A 7 -41.65 50.42 33.14
CA ASP A 7 -40.21 50.20 32.96
C ASP A 7 -39.94 48.91 32.18
N GLN A 8 -39.43 49.06 30.96
CA GLN A 8 -38.57 48.05 30.34
C GLN A 8 -37.12 48.36 30.74
N PRO A 9 -36.31 47.38 31.18
CA PRO A 9 -34.90 47.61 31.39
C PRO A 9 -34.24 47.76 30.02
N HIS A 10 -33.86 48.99 29.67
CA HIS A 10 -32.94 49.25 28.58
C HIS A 10 -31.56 48.68 28.95
N THR A 11 -31.24 47.48 28.47
CA THR A 11 -29.86 46.99 28.41
C THR A 11 -29.08 47.92 27.48
N VAL A 12 -28.29 48.82 28.06
CA VAL A 12 -27.37 49.69 27.34
C VAL A 12 -26.37 48.79 26.62
N ALA A 13 -26.34 48.84 25.29
CA ALA A 13 -25.38 48.10 24.49
C ALA A 13 -23.96 48.63 24.81
N LEU A 14 -23.17 47.82 25.52
CA LEU A 14 -21.79 48.13 25.87
C LEU A 14 -20.94 48.28 24.61
N SER A 15 -20.02 49.23 24.63
CA SER A 15 -19.04 49.43 23.56
C SER A 15 -17.97 48.32 23.55
N VAL A 16 -17.32 48.08 22.41
CA VAL A 16 -16.23 47.08 22.29
C VAL A 16 -15.12 47.33 23.30
N ALA A 17 -14.78 48.59 23.57
CA ALA A 17 -13.78 48.96 24.58
C ALA A 17 -14.21 48.56 26.02
N GLU A 18 -15.48 48.73 26.38
CA GLU A 18 -15.99 48.34 27.70
C GLU A 18 -16.01 46.82 27.87
N LEU A 19 -16.39 46.09 26.81
CA LEU A 19 -16.38 44.63 26.80
C LEU A 19 -14.96 44.06 26.91
N VAL A 20 -13.99 44.61 26.16
CA VAL A 20 -12.57 44.19 26.23
C VAL A 20 -11.97 44.50 27.60
N ALA A 21 -12.28 45.67 28.17
CA ALA A 21 -11.83 46.03 29.52
C ALA A 21 -12.38 45.06 30.57
N GLY A 22 -13.65 44.70 30.50
CA GLY A 22 -14.26 43.74 31.44
C GLY A 22 -13.69 42.31 31.35
N ILE A 23 -13.02 41.95 30.25
CA ILE A 23 -12.36 40.64 30.12
C ILE A 23 -10.90 40.70 30.60
N THR A 24 -10.22 41.83 30.40
CA THR A 24 -8.78 41.98 30.66
C THR A 24 -8.46 42.51 32.06
N ASP A 25 -9.43 43.10 32.76
CA ASP A 25 -9.23 43.66 34.09
C ASP A 25 -9.15 42.58 35.18
N ALA A 26 -7.99 42.45 35.80
CA ALA A 26 -7.69 41.44 36.81
C ALA A 26 -8.51 41.57 38.11
N ILE A 27 -9.25 42.67 38.27
CA ILE A 27 -10.02 43.02 39.47
C ILE A 27 -11.47 42.51 39.39
N GLN A 28 -12.00 42.22 38.19
CA GLN A 28 -13.32 41.60 38.05
C GLN A 28 -13.19 40.09 38.30
N GLY A 29 -13.62 39.63 39.47
CA GLY A 29 -13.52 38.22 39.89
C GLY A 29 -14.72 37.35 39.55
N ASP A 30 -15.60 37.78 38.65
CA ASP A 30 -16.82 37.06 38.30
C ASP A 30 -16.72 36.47 36.87
N ASP A 31 -16.63 35.15 36.78
CA ASP A 31 -16.46 34.43 35.51
C ASP A 31 -17.74 34.45 34.65
N LEU A 32 -18.93 34.64 35.24
CA LEU A 32 -20.18 34.82 34.50
C LEU A 32 -20.16 36.13 33.70
N VAL A 33 -19.71 37.23 34.33
CA VAL A 33 -19.59 38.54 33.67
C VAL A 33 -18.59 38.48 32.51
N ARG A 34 -17.46 37.80 32.70
CA ARG A 34 -16.48 37.59 31.63
C ARG A 34 -17.07 36.75 30.48
N THR A 35 -17.84 35.73 30.81
CA THR A 35 -18.53 34.87 29.83
C THR A 35 -19.55 35.67 29.00
N ASP A 36 -20.37 36.50 29.65
CA ASP A 36 -21.34 37.38 28.98
C ASP A 36 -20.66 38.40 28.06
N HIS A 37 -19.53 38.97 28.50
CA HIS A 37 -18.74 39.88 27.66
C HIS A 37 -18.12 39.18 26.44
N LEU A 38 -17.60 37.96 26.60
CA LEU A 38 -17.06 37.14 25.49
C LEU A 38 -18.15 36.79 24.47
N ASN A 39 -19.33 36.40 24.94
CA ASN A 39 -20.48 36.08 24.08
C ASN A 39 -20.96 37.32 23.31
N SER A 40 -21.09 38.47 23.98
CA SER A 40 -21.46 39.74 23.36
C SER A 40 -20.46 40.16 22.28
N LEU A 41 -19.15 40.01 22.52
CA LEU A 41 -18.12 40.26 21.50
C LEU A 41 -18.20 39.29 20.32
N THR A 42 -18.55 38.03 20.57
CA THR A 42 -18.67 37.02 19.51
C THR A 42 -19.80 37.37 18.53
N GLU A 43 -20.94 37.86 19.03
CA GLU A 43 -22.03 38.35 18.19
C GLU A 43 -21.60 39.57 17.36
N LEU A 44 -20.88 40.51 17.96
CA LEU A 44 -20.35 41.71 17.29
C LEU A 44 -19.35 41.38 16.16
N CYS A 45 -18.58 40.29 16.29
CA CYS A 45 -17.66 39.82 15.25
C CYS A 45 -18.36 39.40 13.95
N SER A 46 -19.69 39.26 13.94
CA SER A 46 -20.48 38.96 12.73
C SER A 46 -20.93 40.21 11.97
N SER A 47 -20.64 41.41 12.49
CA SER A 47 -21.01 42.71 11.90
C SER A 47 -19.77 43.51 11.45
N PRO A 48 -19.89 44.49 10.53
CA PRO A 48 -18.78 45.34 10.13
C PRO A 48 -18.30 46.20 11.30
N LEU A 49 -17.03 46.07 11.66
CA LEU A 49 -16.39 46.75 12.80
C LEU A 49 -15.58 47.98 12.37
N SER A 50 -15.44 48.96 13.27
CA SER A 50 -14.57 50.11 13.05
C SER A 50 -13.08 49.71 13.17
N PRO A 51 -12.14 50.44 12.53
CA PRO A 51 -10.71 50.12 12.62
C PRO A 51 -10.14 50.22 14.04
N SER A 52 -10.70 51.05 14.91
CA SER A 52 -10.34 51.11 16.34
C SER A 52 -10.78 49.85 17.09
N ASP A 53 -11.96 49.33 16.79
CA ASP A 53 -12.47 48.11 17.42
C ASP A 53 -11.65 46.89 16.99
N VAL A 54 -11.22 46.84 15.71
CA VAL A 54 -10.34 45.79 15.20
C VAL A 54 -9.01 45.74 15.97
N GLU A 55 -8.43 46.89 16.30
CA GLU A 55 -7.16 46.93 17.05
C GLU A 55 -7.33 46.45 18.50
N LEU A 56 -8.44 46.81 19.15
CA LEU A 56 -8.79 46.29 20.46
C LEU A 56 -8.96 44.76 20.44
N LEU A 57 -9.61 44.22 19.41
CA LEU A 57 -9.76 42.77 19.25
C LEU A 57 -8.44 42.05 18.99
N LYS A 58 -7.46 42.69 18.32
CA LYS A 58 -6.11 42.13 18.17
C LYS A 58 -5.38 42.04 19.52
N GLN A 59 -5.51 43.05 20.36
CA GLN A 59 -4.95 43.04 21.72
C GLN A 59 -5.63 41.99 22.60
N LEU A 60 -6.96 41.86 22.51
CA LEU A 60 -7.69 40.81 23.20
C LEU A 60 -7.24 39.42 22.73
N LYS A 61 -7.09 39.22 21.41
CA LYS A 61 -6.56 37.96 20.85
C LYS A 61 -5.21 37.60 21.47
N SER A 62 -4.25 38.53 21.54
CA SER A 62 -2.93 38.24 22.12
C SER A 62 -3.02 37.92 23.62
N HIS A 63 -3.92 38.59 24.34
CA HIS A 63 -4.20 38.28 25.74
C HIS A 63 -4.80 36.87 25.92
N LEU A 64 -5.81 36.49 25.13
CA LEU A 64 -6.41 35.14 25.17
C LEU A 64 -5.38 34.05 24.84
N LEU A 65 -4.50 34.30 23.86
CA LEU A 65 -3.45 33.37 23.48
C LEU A 65 -2.34 33.24 24.54
N SER A 66 -2.15 34.25 25.39
CA SER A 66 -1.15 34.19 26.45
C SER A 66 -1.49 33.22 27.60
N GLY A 67 -2.70 32.65 27.60
CA GLY A 67 -3.16 31.72 28.64
C GLY A 67 -3.49 32.38 29.98
N GLN A 68 -3.53 33.72 30.02
CA GLN A 68 -3.79 34.51 31.23
C GLN A 68 -5.25 34.48 31.69
N LEU A 69 -6.19 34.11 30.81
CA LEU A 69 -7.59 33.94 31.17
C LEU A 69 -7.77 32.55 31.82
N GLN A 70 -7.74 32.53 33.15
CA GLN A 70 -7.99 31.35 33.97
C GLN A 70 -9.28 31.56 34.79
N PRO A 71 -10.10 30.51 34.96
CA PRO A 71 -11.28 30.59 35.81
C PRO A 71 -10.87 30.83 37.26
N VAL A 72 -11.65 31.68 37.93
CA VAL A 72 -11.56 31.94 39.38
C VAL A 72 -12.25 30.82 40.14
N ASP A 73 -13.39 30.34 39.62
CA ASP A 73 -14.16 29.24 40.19
C ASP A 73 -14.28 28.05 39.22
N ASN A 74 -14.14 26.83 39.74
CA ASN A 74 -14.15 25.60 38.93
C ASN A 74 -15.53 25.30 38.32
N ASP A 75 -16.61 25.81 38.91
CA ASP A 75 -17.98 25.51 38.48
C ASP A 75 -18.32 26.18 37.13
N ASP A 76 -17.76 27.37 36.85
CA ASP A 76 -18.00 28.16 35.63
C ASP A 76 -16.88 28.02 34.59
N ALA A 77 -15.83 27.25 34.90
CA ALA A 77 -14.65 27.07 34.04
C ALA A 77 -15.01 26.59 32.63
N SER A 78 -15.98 25.67 32.51
CA SER A 78 -16.40 25.11 31.24
C SER A 78 -17.13 26.12 30.33
N GLU A 79 -17.94 27.01 30.91
CA GLU A 79 -18.67 28.05 30.18
C GLU A 79 -17.71 29.14 29.70
N LEU A 80 -16.82 29.59 30.59
CA LEU A 80 -15.79 30.58 30.26
C LEU A 80 -14.87 30.09 29.14
N HIS A 81 -14.39 28.84 29.22
CA HIS A 81 -13.55 28.25 28.19
C HIS A 81 -14.31 28.04 26.87
N THR A 82 -15.59 27.69 26.92
CA THR A 82 -16.43 27.58 25.71
C THR A 82 -16.57 28.94 25.03
N ALA A 83 -16.90 29.99 25.78
CA ALA A 83 -17.02 31.36 25.25
C ALA A 83 -15.69 31.89 24.70
N LYS A 84 -14.56 31.56 25.35
CA LYS A 84 -13.20 31.85 24.85
C LYS A 84 -12.99 31.26 23.45
N TRP A 85 -13.30 29.98 23.24
CA TRP A 85 -13.13 29.31 21.94
C TRP A 85 -14.12 29.80 20.87
N GLN A 86 -15.34 30.15 21.26
CA GLN A 86 -16.32 30.76 20.36
C GLN A 86 -15.86 32.14 19.88
N LEU A 87 -15.34 32.99 20.78
CA LEU A 87 -14.78 34.28 20.39
C LEU A 87 -13.57 34.12 19.48
N LEU A 88 -12.63 33.22 19.80
CA LEU A 88 -11.50 32.91 18.92
C LEU A 88 -11.95 32.49 17.51
N THR A 89 -13.09 31.81 17.40
CA THR A 89 -13.71 31.44 16.12
C THR A 89 -14.31 32.65 15.43
N GLY A 90 -15.04 33.50 16.16
CA GLY A 90 -15.58 34.77 15.65
C GLY A 90 -14.49 35.69 15.11
N LEU A 91 -13.34 35.78 15.79
CA LEU A 91 -12.19 36.59 15.37
C LEU A 91 -11.60 36.14 14.02
N LEU A 92 -11.72 34.86 13.65
CA LEU A 92 -11.32 34.39 12.31
C LEU A 92 -12.19 35.03 11.21
N ARG A 93 -13.45 35.38 11.50
CA ARG A 93 -14.39 35.93 10.52
C ARG A 93 -14.11 37.38 10.16
N VAL A 94 -13.37 38.12 10.99
CA VAL A 94 -13.03 39.54 10.79
C VAL A 94 -11.85 39.69 9.82
N ASP A 95 -12.08 40.24 8.62
CA ASP A 95 -11.09 40.27 7.51
C ASP A 95 -9.83 41.12 7.77
N SER A 96 -9.84 41.98 8.79
CA SER A 96 -8.75 42.90 9.15
C SER A 96 -7.82 42.39 10.26
N ILE A 97 -8.16 41.25 10.88
CA ILE A 97 -7.33 40.60 11.89
C ILE A 97 -6.42 39.62 11.15
N GLU A 98 -5.10 39.82 11.23
CA GLU A 98 -4.14 38.89 10.63
C GLU A 98 -4.45 37.46 11.11
N SER A 99 -4.87 36.65 10.15
CA SER A 99 -5.40 35.32 10.34
C SER A 99 -4.25 34.41 10.72
N THR A 100 -3.98 34.23 12.03
CA THR A 100 -3.02 33.27 12.63
C THR A 100 -1.87 32.88 11.69
N ALA A 101 -1.15 33.87 11.15
CA ALA A 101 -0.22 33.66 10.05
C ALA A 101 1.18 33.31 10.55
N SER A 102 1.47 33.58 11.83
CA SER A 102 2.72 33.22 12.47
C SER A 102 2.66 31.74 12.93
N GLU A 103 3.73 30.99 12.68
CA GLU A 103 3.88 29.62 13.19
C GLU A 103 3.78 29.57 14.73
N GLN A 104 4.14 30.66 15.39
CA GLN A 104 4.12 30.81 16.84
C GLN A 104 2.69 30.97 17.41
N ASP A 105 1.80 31.66 16.70
CA ASP A 105 0.37 31.72 17.05
C ASP A 105 -0.24 30.32 16.98
N LEU A 106 0.07 29.56 15.93
CA LEU A 106 -0.42 28.18 15.78
C LEU A 106 0.12 27.25 16.88
N GLN A 107 1.41 27.36 17.23
CA GLN A 107 1.99 26.61 18.36
C GLN A 107 1.24 26.91 19.67
N THR A 108 0.95 28.18 19.92
CA THR A 108 0.28 28.62 21.14
C THR A 108 -1.17 28.13 21.21
N ILE A 109 -1.91 28.20 20.10
CA ILE A 109 -3.27 27.68 20.02
C ILE A 109 -3.29 26.16 20.21
N LEU A 110 -2.33 25.45 19.61
CA LEU A 110 -2.21 24.00 19.76
C LEU A 110 -1.90 23.60 21.21
N SER A 111 -1.05 24.35 21.92
CA SER A 111 -0.86 24.12 23.36
C SER A 111 -2.12 24.37 24.16
N LEU A 112 -2.87 25.44 23.86
CA LEU A 112 -4.15 25.72 24.53
C LEU A 112 -5.19 24.62 24.28
N MET A 113 -5.23 24.03 23.08
CA MET A 113 -6.11 22.89 22.83
C MET A 113 -5.72 21.66 23.66
N LEU A 114 -4.43 21.44 23.89
CA LEU A 114 -3.95 20.30 24.69
C LEU A 114 -4.25 20.47 26.18
N THR A 115 -4.24 21.70 26.69
CA THR A 115 -4.63 22.01 28.08
C THR A 115 -6.13 21.87 28.27
N ASP A 116 -6.91 22.50 27.40
CA ASP A 116 -8.36 22.67 27.58
C ASP A 116 -9.17 21.42 27.18
N ARG A 117 -8.56 20.40 26.55
CA ARG A 117 -9.28 19.22 26.01
C ARG A 117 -10.02 18.37 27.04
N PHE A 118 -9.74 18.54 28.33
CA PHE A 118 -10.34 17.74 29.41
C PHE A 118 -11.47 18.46 30.15
N GLU A 119 -11.77 19.70 29.78
CA GLU A 119 -12.75 20.55 30.49
C GLU A 119 -14.18 20.07 30.28
N SER A 120 -14.69 20.08 29.06
CA SER A 120 -16.05 19.62 28.75
C SER A 120 -16.25 19.23 27.28
N SER A 121 -17.38 18.59 26.97
CA SER A 121 -17.77 18.31 25.58
C SER A 121 -18.05 19.58 24.78
N ASP A 122 -18.53 20.64 25.43
CA ASP A 122 -18.86 21.91 24.77
C ASP A 122 -17.59 22.68 24.40
N VAL A 123 -16.56 22.62 25.26
CA VAL A 123 -15.23 23.13 24.96
C VAL A 123 -14.64 22.40 23.74
N LEU A 124 -14.74 21.07 23.69
CA LEU A 124 -14.30 20.29 22.52
C LEU A 124 -15.08 20.63 21.25
N ALA A 125 -16.38 20.93 21.35
CA ALA A 125 -17.21 21.36 20.23
C ALA A 125 -16.81 22.75 19.72
N ALA A 126 -16.57 23.70 20.61
CA ALA A 126 -16.11 25.04 20.26
C ALA A 126 -14.72 25.01 19.59
N MET A 127 -13.79 24.21 20.11
CA MET A 127 -12.49 23.98 19.46
C MET A 127 -12.62 23.32 18.08
N ALA A 128 -13.50 22.32 17.93
CA ALA A 128 -13.73 21.67 16.65
C ALA A 128 -14.30 22.65 15.62
N GLN A 129 -15.21 23.53 16.04
CA GLN A 129 -15.76 24.58 15.20
C GLN A 129 -14.67 25.57 14.76
N TRP A 130 -13.77 25.95 15.65
CA TRP A 130 -12.61 26.77 15.33
C TRP A 130 -11.75 26.14 14.22
N LEU A 131 -11.45 24.83 14.33
CA LEU A 131 -10.67 24.09 13.32
C LEU A 131 -11.36 24.02 11.96
N VAL A 132 -12.68 23.82 11.96
CA VAL A 132 -13.48 23.76 10.73
C VAL A 132 -13.53 25.12 10.04
N GLU A 133 -13.67 26.21 10.80
CA GLU A 133 -13.65 27.58 10.24
C GLU A 133 -12.28 27.96 9.72
N MET A 134 -11.21 27.60 10.44
CA MET A 134 -9.83 27.74 9.95
C MET A 134 -9.63 27.14 8.55
N LYS A 135 -10.23 25.97 8.29
CA LYS A 135 -10.20 25.26 6.99
C LYS A 135 -10.66 26.11 5.81
N SER A 136 -11.60 27.03 6.04
CA SER A 136 -12.25 27.83 5.00
C SER A 136 -11.41 29.05 4.62
N LYS A 137 -10.69 29.66 5.59
CA LYS A 137 -9.94 30.91 5.39
C LYS A 137 -8.44 30.75 5.10
N ILE A 138 -7.75 29.72 5.60
CA ILE A 138 -6.27 29.69 5.57
C ILE A 138 -5.75 28.37 4.95
N ALA A 139 -5.95 28.21 3.64
CA ALA A 139 -5.50 27.02 2.91
C ALA A 139 -3.98 26.73 2.98
N PRO A 140 -3.05 27.73 3.02
CA PRO A 140 -1.61 27.45 3.05
C PRO A 140 -1.05 27.09 4.43
N ALA A 141 -1.55 27.72 5.52
CA ALA A 141 -0.97 27.54 6.87
C ALA A 141 -1.38 26.21 7.52
N ILE A 142 -2.56 25.69 7.19
CA ILE A 142 -3.06 24.40 7.68
C ILE A 142 -2.13 23.24 7.28
N VAL A 143 -1.50 23.32 6.11
CA VAL A 143 -0.65 22.24 5.58
C VAL A 143 0.52 21.90 6.51
N ASN A 144 1.01 22.88 7.29
CA ASN A 144 2.13 22.70 8.21
C ASN A 144 1.69 22.32 9.64
N LEU A 145 0.39 22.23 9.94
CA LEU A 145 -0.11 22.03 11.30
C LEU A 145 0.37 20.71 11.93
N LEU A 146 0.55 19.66 11.12
CA LEU A 146 1.10 18.37 11.56
C LEU A 146 2.63 18.37 11.73
N ASP A 147 3.30 19.41 11.21
CA ASP A 147 4.76 19.57 11.22
C ASP A 147 5.22 20.53 12.34
N VAL A 148 4.28 21.24 12.98
CA VAL A 148 4.52 22.12 14.12
C VAL A 148 5.03 21.30 15.32
N LYS A 149 6.25 21.59 15.77
CA LYS A 149 6.83 20.97 16.97
C LYS A 149 6.44 21.77 18.21
N LEU A 150 5.68 21.15 19.09
CA LEU A 150 5.43 21.69 20.43
C LEU A 150 6.74 21.64 21.23
N THR A 151 7.08 22.76 21.89
CA THR A 151 8.36 22.97 22.60
C THR A 151 8.37 22.36 24.00
N SER A 152 7.22 21.98 24.55
CA SER A 152 7.11 21.36 25.88
C SER A 152 7.36 19.85 25.82
N ARG A 153 8.23 19.38 26.70
CA ARG A 153 8.66 17.97 26.82
C ARG A 153 7.69 17.12 27.66
N GLU A 154 6.65 17.74 28.22
CA GLU A 154 5.83 17.18 29.32
C GLU A 154 4.40 16.81 28.90
N GLU A 155 3.94 17.20 27.71
CA GLU A 155 2.62 16.81 27.20
C GLU A 155 2.76 15.71 26.13
N GLU A 156 2.47 14.47 26.51
CA GLU A 156 2.55 13.28 25.62
C GLU A 156 1.49 13.26 24.49
N GLY A 157 0.69 14.32 24.31
CA GLY A 157 -0.41 14.38 23.36
C GLY A 157 -0.02 14.99 22.00
N SER A 158 -0.30 14.28 20.91
CA SER A 158 -0.28 14.88 19.57
C SER A 158 -1.56 15.69 19.33
N TYR A 159 -1.48 16.74 18.52
CA TYR A 159 -2.66 17.40 17.95
C TYR A 159 -3.65 16.42 17.29
N LEU A 160 -3.15 15.33 16.71
CA LEU A 160 -4.01 14.26 16.17
C LEU A 160 -4.79 13.52 17.25
N ASP A 161 -4.28 13.44 18.49
CA ASP A 161 -5.00 12.85 19.61
C ASP A 161 -6.16 13.75 20.07
N VAL A 162 -5.98 15.07 19.97
CA VAL A 162 -7.05 16.05 20.24
C VAL A 162 -8.17 15.93 19.19
N ILE A 163 -7.83 15.91 17.89
CA ILE A 163 -8.84 15.68 16.84
C ILE A 163 -9.54 14.34 17.05
N LYS A 164 -8.80 13.28 17.39
CA LYS A 164 -9.37 11.96 17.68
C LYS A 164 -10.38 12.04 18.83
N GLN A 165 -10.01 12.70 19.94
CA GLN A 165 -10.87 12.88 21.09
C GLN A 165 -12.14 13.66 20.71
N MET A 166 -12.01 14.80 20.03
CA MET A 166 -13.15 15.57 19.52
C MET A 166 -14.06 14.70 18.66
N TYR A 167 -13.50 13.95 17.72
CA TYR A 167 -14.30 13.15 16.80
C TYR A 167 -15.17 12.12 17.54
N VAL A 168 -14.63 11.46 18.57
CA VAL A 168 -15.36 10.49 19.39
C VAL A 168 -16.43 11.16 20.25
N THR A 169 -16.09 12.26 20.91
CA THR A 169 -16.99 12.89 21.91
C THR A 169 -18.14 13.67 21.28
N LEU A 170 -17.96 14.25 20.09
CA LEU A 170 -18.96 15.12 19.48
C LEU A 170 -20.20 14.34 19.01
N GLY A 171 -21.39 14.76 19.43
CA GLY A 171 -22.66 14.24 18.89
C GLY A 171 -23.04 14.79 17.51
N SER A 172 -22.44 15.90 17.08
CA SER A 172 -22.79 16.60 15.83
C SER A 172 -22.14 15.95 14.60
N SER A 173 -22.98 15.42 13.69
CA SER A 173 -22.53 14.82 12.43
C SER A 173 -21.87 15.83 11.48
N SER A 174 -22.35 17.08 11.47
CA SER A 174 -21.80 18.15 10.64
C SER A 174 -20.41 18.59 11.08
N LEU A 175 -20.18 18.70 12.40
CA LEU A 175 -18.85 19.00 12.94
C LEU A 175 -17.87 17.85 12.69
N ARG A 176 -18.30 16.60 12.89
CA ARG A 176 -17.50 15.41 12.52
C ARG A 176 -17.12 15.43 11.04
N GLN A 177 -18.04 15.78 10.15
CA GLN A 177 -17.76 15.91 8.72
C GLN A 177 -16.77 17.04 8.43
N GLY A 178 -16.91 18.18 9.10
CA GLY A 178 -15.95 19.28 9.04
C GLY A 178 -14.54 18.82 9.42
N LEU A 179 -14.40 18.14 10.56
CA LEU A 179 -13.13 17.61 11.05
C LEU A 179 -12.49 16.58 10.09
N ALA A 180 -13.29 15.65 9.54
CA ALA A 180 -12.82 14.72 8.52
C ALA A 180 -12.27 15.47 7.29
N GLY A 181 -12.94 16.54 6.88
CA GLY A 181 -12.47 17.38 5.80
C GLY A 181 -11.22 18.22 6.16
N VAL A 182 -10.99 18.55 7.44
CA VAL A 182 -9.73 19.15 7.89
C VAL A 182 -8.60 18.12 7.74
N LEU A 183 -8.81 16.89 8.24
CA LEU A 183 -7.85 15.80 8.13
C LEU A 183 -7.47 15.47 6.69
N GLU A 184 -8.45 15.45 5.77
CA GLU A 184 -8.20 15.27 4.33
C GLU A 184 -7.20 16.31 3.79
N LYS A 185 -7.42 17.60 4.09
CA LYS A 185 -6.53 18.68 3.64
C LYS A 185 -5.15 18.66 4.32
N LEU A 186 -5.07 18.17 5.56
CA LEU A 186 -3.81 18.04 6.30
C LEU A 186 -2.90 16.94 5.74
N VAL A 187 -3.48 15.90 5.13
CA VAL A 187 -2.73 14.75 4.64
C VAL A 187 -2.31 14.99 3.19
N THR A 188 -1.14 15.61 3.00
CA THR A 188 -0.58 15.88 1.66
C THR A 188 0.66 15.03 1.36
N THR A 189 1.38 14.59 2.40
CA THR A 189 2.61 13.81 2.26
C THR A 189 2.48 12.40 2.84
N LYS A 190 3.32 11.48 2.34
CA LYS A 190 3.46 10.13 2.89
C LYS A 190 3.86 10.13 4.38
N GLY A 191 4.53 11.17 4.87
CA GLY A 191 4.89 11.33 6.28
C GLY A 191 3.66 11.59 7.15
N GLN A 192 2.84 12.55 6.74
CA GLN A 192 1.59 12.92 7.41
C GLN A 192 0.57 11.77 7.41
N ALA A 193 0.44 11.05 6.28
CA ALA A 193 -0.40 9.86 6.20
C ALA A 193 0.00 8.79 7.24
N LYS A 194 1.30 8.61 7.50
CA LYS A 194 1.78 7.71 8.55
C LYS A 194 1.46 8.22 9.95
N GLN A 195 1.52 9.54 10.19
CA GLN A 195 1.18 10.12 11.49
C GLN A 195 -0.31 9.91 11.82
N VAL A 196 -1.21 10.15 10.86
CA VAL A 196 -2.67 9.91 11.02
C VAL A 196 -2.98 8.45 11.35
N VAL A 197 -2.28 7.51 10.71
CA VAL A 197 -2.43 6.09 11.05
C VAL A 197 -1.81 5.78 12.42
N LYS A 198 -0.62 6.33 12.73
CA LYS A 198 0.06 6.11 14.01
C LYS A 198 -0.78 6.57 15.20
N SER A 199 -1.49 7.69 15.08
CA SER A 199 -2.36 8.22 16.14
C SER A 199 -3.65 7.41 16.34
N GLY A 200 -3.97 6.52 15.40
CA GLY A 200 -5.20 5.73 15.41
C GLY A 200 -6.44 6.50 14.95
N VAL A 201 -6.28 7.71 14.40
CA VAL A 201 -7.41 8.53 13.90
C VAL A 201 -8.19 7.78 12.82
N LEU A 202 -7.50 7.15 11.87
CA LEU A 202 -8.17 6.44 10.78
C LEU A 202 -9.03 5.26 11.27
N ARG A 203 -8.50 4.45 12.18
CA ARG A 203 -9.24 3.36 12.84
C ARG A 203 -10.40 3.88 13.70
N CYS A 204 -10.23 5.02 14.36
CA CYS A 204 -11.27 5.69 15.12
C CYS A 204 -12.44 6.16 14.24
N LEU A 205 -12.16 6.75 13.08
CA LEU A 205 -13.18 7.14 12.11
C LEU A 205 -14.02 5.93 11.68
N LEU A 206 -13.36 4.79 11.42
CA LEU A 206 -14.05 3.55 11.08
C LEU A 206 -14.90 3.03 12.24
N GLN A 207 -14.35 2.97 13.45
CA GLN A 207 -15.05 2.49 14.63
C GLN A 207 -16.34 3.29 14.88
N VAL A 208 -16.26 4.62 14.90
CA VAL A 208 -17.42 5.51 15.09
C VAL A 208 -18.47 5.33 13.98
N ALA A 209 -18.04 5.04 12.75
CA ALA A 209 -18.94 4.76 11.64
C ALA A 209 -19.65 3.40 11.76
N LEU A 210 -19.06 2.41 12.43
CA LEU A 210 -19.60 1.06 12.60
C LEU A 210 -20.44 0.89 13.88
N GLU A 211 -20.28 1.76 14.88
CA GLU A 211 -21.03 1.74 16.14
C GLU A 211 -22.47 2.29 16.02
N GLN A 212 -22.86 2.82 14.86
CA GLN A 212 -24.23 3.29 14.62
C GLN A 212 -25.21 2.11 14.46
N PRO A 213 -26.45 2.22 14.99
CA PRO A 213 -27.47 1.19 14.80
C PRO A 213 -27.80 1.00 13.31
N ASP A 214 -27.97 -0.25 12.86
CA ASP A 214 -28.11 -0.63 11.44
C ASP A 214 -29.28 0.06 10.71
N ASP A 215 -30.30 0.53 11.45
CA ASP A 215 -31.55 1.10 10.91
C ASP A 215 -31.42 2.56 10.44
N ILE A 216 -30.39 3.29 10.86
CA ILE A 216 -30.12 4.68 10.44
C ILE A 216 -28.65 4.77 10.07
N VAL A 217 -28.33 4.39 8.83
CA VAL A 217 -26.99 4.68 8.30
C VAL A 217 -26.90 6.19 8.12
N ASP A 218 -26.33 6.88 9.11
CA ASP A 218 -25.80 8.22 8.88
C ASP A 218 -24.63 8.09 7.92
N GLY A 219 -24.94 8.05 6.62
CA GLY A 219 -23.99 7.85 5.56
C GLY A 219 -22.90 8.92 5.50
N VAL A 220 -23.02 9.98 6.31
CA VAL A 220 -21.98 10.98 6.57
C VAL A 220 -20.80 10.37 7.33
N LEU A 221 -21.02 9.51 8.32
CA LEU A 221 -19.91 8.94 9.13
C LEU A 221 -19.06 7.95 8.33
N SER A 222 -19.67 7.06 7.55
CA SER A 222 -18.93 6.19 6.63
C SER A 222 -18.19 7.02 5.57
N GLN A 223 -18.80 8.11 5.09
CA GLN A 223 -18.16 9.03 4.15
C GLN A 223 -16.93 9.72 4.76
N ASN A 224 -16.94 10.04 6.06
CA ASN A 224 -15.81 10.63 6.76
C ASN A 224 -14.59 9.70 6.76
N PHE A 225 -14.81 8.42 7.08
CA PHE A 225 -13.75 7.40 6.97
C PHE A 225 -13.26 7.25 5.52
N ALA A 226 -14.19 7.16 4.56
CA ALA A 226 -13.83 7.01 3.15
C ALA A 226 -12.99 8.19 2.64
N LEU A 227 -13.36 9.43 3.00
CA LEU A 227 -12.66 10.65 2.60
C LEU A 227 -11.20 10.64 3.07
N VAL A 228 -10.97 10.49 4.37
CA VAL A 228 -9.62 10.51 4.94
C VAL A 228 -8.83 9.27 4.53
N GLY A 229 -9.48 8.10 4.53
CA GLY A 229 -8.84 6.84 4.17
C GLY A 229 -8.42 6.76 2.70
N MET A 230 -9.21 7.30 1.76
CA MET A 230 -8.81 7.41 0.35
C MET A 230 -7.59 8.32 0.18
N GLN A 231 -7.55 9.44 0.90
CA GLN A 231 -6.40 10.34 0.87
C GLN A 231 -5.14 9.71 1.46
N VAL A 232 -5.27 8.95 2.55
CA VAL A 232 -4.17 8.13 3.08
C VAL A 232 -3.74 7.08 2.05
N ALA A 233 -4.70 6.36 1.46
CA ALA A 233 -4.44 5.29 0.50
C ALA A 233 -3.71 5.79 -0.75
N SER A 234 -4.06 6.97 -1.28
CA SER A 234 -3.42 7.56 -2.47
C SER A 234 -1.91 7.82 -2.27
N LEU A 235 -1.47 8.07 -1.02
CA LEU A 235 -0.08 8.39 -0.67
C LEU A 235 0.74 7.16 -0.25
N VAL A 236 0.10 6.10 0.22
CA VAL A 236 0.79 4.94 0.85
C VAL A 236 0.57 3.61 0.14
N CYS A 237 -0.46 3.48 -0.70
CA CYS A 237 -0.73 2.29 -1.49
C CYS A 237 -0.07 2.37 -2.87
N PHE A 238 0.06 1.23 -3.53
CA PHE A 238 0.60 1.17 -4.88
C PHE A 238 -0.43 1.66 -5.90
N GLY A 239 0.05 2.14 -7.06
CA GLY A 239 -0.70 2.97 -8.00
C GLY A 239 -2.14 2.52 -8.28
N SER A 240 -3.07 3.47 -8.21
CA SER A 240 -4.48 3.28 -8.56
C SER A 240 -4.63 3.19 -10.08
N ALA A 241 -4.83 1.98 -10.61
CA ALA A 241 -5.68 1.88 -11.78
C ALA A 241 -7.09 2.21 -11.30
N SER A 242 -7.59 3.35 -11.79
CA SER A 242 -8.95 3.87 -11.67
C SER A 242 -10.01 2.76 -11.82
N GLU A 243 -11.07 2.92 -11.03
CA GLU A 243 -12.48 2.53 -11.27
C GLU A 243 -13.14 2.06 -9.97
N LEU A 244 -13.29 2.98 -8.99
CA LEU A 244 -14.54 2.98 -8.23
C LEU A 244 -15.55 3.71 -9.13
N SER A 245 -16.39 2.92 -9.79
CA SER A 245 -17.39 3.38 -10.76
C SER A 245 -18.26 4.52 -10.19
N THR A 246 -18.25 5.64 -10.91
CA THR A 246 -19.13 6.79 -10.71
C THR A 246 -20.57 6.46 -11.10
N LYS A 247 -21.46 6.66 -10.11
CA LYS A 247 -22.86 7.13 -10.19
C LYS A 247 -23.81 6.44 -11.19
N ASN A 248 -24.58 5.49 -10.66
CA ASN A 248 -26.00 5.33 -11.02
C ASN A 248 -26.86 5.71 -9.80
N VAL A 249 -28.00 6.34 -10.05
CA VAL A 249 -28.99 6.69 -9.02
C VAL A 249 -29.71 5.39 -8.64
N GLU A 250 -29.35 4.84 -7.50
CA GLU A 250 -29.92 3.59 -6.97
C GLU A 250 -30.59 3.86 -5.61
N LYS A 251 -31.58 3.01 -5.26
CA LYS A 251 -32.44 3.15 -4.08
C LYS A 251 -31.62 3.22 -2.77
N ASP A 252 -32.18 3.84 -1.72
CA ASP A 252 -31.46 4.12 -0.46
C ASP A 252 -30.83 2.88 0.20
N ASP A 253 -31.49 1.70 0.17
CA ASP A 253 -30.91 0.45 0.68
C ASP A 253 -29.69 -0.02 -0.13
N VAL A 254 -29.72 0.14 -1.45
CA VAL A 254 -28.61 -0.20 -2.34
C VAL A 254 -27.44 0.77 -2.15
N MET A 255 -27.73 2.02 -1.80
CA MET A 255 -26.74 3.05 -1.50
C MET A 255 -26.05 2.84 -0.15
N ALA A 256 -26.71 2.26 0.83
CA ALA A 256 -26.12 1.90 2.12
C ALA A 256 -25.13 0.72 1.96
N ASP A 257 -25.54 -0.34 1.26
CA ASP A 257 -24.67 -1.49 1.00
C ASP A 257 -23.49 -1.14 0.09
N LYS A 258 -23.70 -0.24 -0.88
CA LYS A 258 -22.60 0.32 -1.67
C LYS A 258 -21.58 1.04 -0.80
N ARG A 259 -22.02 1.89 0.14
CA ARG A 259 -21.11 2.60 1.06
C ARG A 259 -20.37 1.63 1.98
N ARG A 260 -21.04 0.62 2.53
CA ARG A 260 -20.39 -0.43 3.34
C ARG A 260 -19.36 -1.22 2.53
N ARG A 261 -19.66 -1.51 1.25
CA ARG A 261 -18.71 -2.13 0.33
C ARG A 261 -17.49 -1.25 0.09
N ASP A 262 -17.68 0.04 -0.17
CA ASP A 262 -16.57 0.99 -0.37
C ASP A 262 -15.64 1.05 0.87
N VAL A 263 -16.22 1.00 2.08
CA VAL A 263 -15.48 0.90 3.35
C VAL A 263 -14.66 -0.39 3.42
N CYS A 264 -15.27 -1.54 3.08
CA CYS A 264 -14.58 -2.83 3.07
C CYS A 264 -13.42 -2.85 2.05
N GLU A 265 -13.67 -2.37 0.83
CA GLU A 265 -12.66 -2.27 -0.22
C GLU A 265 -11.50 -1.37 0.19
N LEU A 266 -11.78 -0.25 0.86
CA LEU A 266 -10.76 0.67 1.33
C LEU A 266 -9.86 0.03 2.41
N VAL A 267 -10.44 -0.67 3.39
CA VAL A 267 -9.65 -1.39 4.41
C VAL A 267 -8.77 -2.46 3.75
N VAL A 268 -9.33 -3.26 2.83
CA VAL A 268 -8.57 -4.26 2.07
C VAL A 268 -7.45 -3.61 1.25
N ARG A 269 -7.70 -2.47 0.62
CA ARG A 269 -6.68 -1.70 -0.11
C ARG A 269 -5.53 -1.26 0.80
N LEU A 270 -5.83 -0.81 2.01
CA LEU A 270 -4.82 -0.42 3.00
C LEU A 270 -3.99 -1.63 3.48
N MET A 271 -4.59 -2.83 3.56
CA MET A 271 -3.85 -4.08 3.80
C MET A 271 -2.88 -4.43 2.64
N LEU A 272 -3.11 -3.91 1.43
CA LEU A 272 -2.17 -4.06 0.33
C LEU A 272 -1.03 -3.05 0.34
N SER A 273 -1.03 -2.06 1.25
CA SER A 273 0.04 -1.06 1.36
C SER A 273 1.44 -1.66 1.54
N GLY A 274 2.44 -1.00 0.97
CA GLY A 274 3.86 -1.28 1.18
C GLY A 274 4.42 -0.65 2.48
N VAL A 275 3.61 0.11 3.22
CA VAL A 275 4.00 0.72 4.50
C VAL A 275 3.55 -0.17 5.64
N SER A 276 4.49 -0.74 6.39
CA SER A 276 4.20 -1.72 7.47
C SER A 276 3.26 -1.20 8.54
N LEU A 277 3.36 0.09 8.90
CA LEU A 277 2.45 0.72 9.87
C LEU A 277 0.99 0.74 9.37
N VAL A 278 0.79 1.13 8.10
CA VAL A 278 -0.54 1.19 7.48
C VAL A 278 -1.13 -0.20 7.34
N PHE A 279 -0.31 -1.15 6.88
CA PHE A 279 -0.68 -2.56 6.83
C PHE A 279 -1.17 -3.07 8.20
N ALA A 280 -0.39 -2.82 9.26
CA ALA A 280 -0.69 -3.34 10.60
C ALA A 280 -1.96 -2.72 11.20
N ASP A 281 -2.23 -1.43 10.95
CA ASP A 281 -3.47 -0.81 11.39
C ASP A 281 -4.67 -1.26 10.55
N ALA A 282 -4.47 -1.52 9.24
CA ALA A 282 -5.51 -2.07 8.37
C ALA A 282 -5.95 -3.49 8.75
N VAL A 283 -5.02 -4.35 9.19
CA VAL A 283 -5.36 -5.66 9.77
C VAL A 283 -6.26 -5.51 11.01
N ARG A 284 -6.00 -4.51 11.86
CA ARG A 284 -6.84 -4.20 13.02
C ARG A 284 -8.21 -3.65 12.60
N MET A 285 -8.26 -2.80 11.58
CA MET A 285 -9.52 -2.31 11.00
C MET A 285 -10.35 -3.42 10.37
N LEU A 286 -9.71 -4.43 9.74
CA LEU A 286 -10.42 -5.60 9.22
C LEU A 286 -11.14 -6.35 10.35
N GLN A 287 -10.57 -6.40 11.56
CA GLN A 287 -11.26 -7.02 12.69
C GLN A 287 -12.57 -6.30 13.01
N LEU A 288 -12.58 -4.96 12.99
CA LEU A 288 -13.81 -4.18 13.19
C LEU A 288 -14.88 -4.50 12.13
N LEU A 289 -14.48 -4.75 10.89
CA LEU A 289 -15.40 -5.17 9.82
C LEU A 289 -15.93 -6.59 10.02
N ILE A 290 -15.11 -7.51 10.55
CA ILE A 290 -15.50 -8.88 10.87
C ILE A 290 -16.52 -8.91 12.02
N ASP A 291 -16.36 -8.01 12.98
CA ASP A 291 -17.23 -7.91 14.17
C ASP A 291 -18.58 -7.24 13.84
N ASN A 292 -18.66 -6.47 12.74
CA ASN A 292 -19.90 -5.89 12.23
C ASN A 292 -20.59 -6.84 11.22
N ALA A 293 -21.79 -7.33 11.55
CA ALA A 293 -22.50 -8.34 10.75
C ALA A 293 -22.77 -7.89 9.30
N SER A 294 -23.19 -6.64 9.10
CA SER A 294 -23.51 -6.05 7.80
C SER A 294 -22.27 -5.94 6.90
N CYS A 295 -21.14 -5.51 7.44
CA CYS A 295 -19.86 -5.48 6.71
C CYS A 295 -19.32 -6.89 6.45
N ARG A 296 -19.40 -7.79 7.44
CA ARG A 296 -18.91 -9.16 7.31
C ARG A 296 -19.56 -9.90 6.15
N ALA A 297 -20.88 -9.75 5.96
CA ALA A 297 -21.61 -10.38 4.86
C ALA A 297 -21.09 -9.95 3.46
N LEU A 298 -20.52 -8.74 3.36
CA LEU A 298 -19.99 -8.19 2.11
C LEU A 298 -18.53 -8.57 1.85
N LEU A 299 -17.77 -8.95 2.88
CA LEU A 299 -16.33 -9.23 2.78
C LEU A 299 -16.00 -10.31 1.72
N PRO A 300 -16.70 -11.46 1.64
CA PRO A 300 -16.38 -12.50 0.65
C PRO A 300 -16.45 -12.02 -0.81
N ALA A 301 -17.25 -10.99 -1.10
CA ALA A 301 -17.40 -10.43 -2.43
C ALA A 301 -16.30 -9.41 -2.79
N VAL A 302 -15.41 -9.04 -1.86
CA VAL A 302 -14.34 -8.06 -2.10
C VAL A 302 -13.17 -8.70 -2.85
N PRO A 303 -12.84 -8.27 -4.09
CA PRO A 303 -11.88 -9.00 -4.94
C PRO A 303 -10.47 -9.13 -4.37
N ASP A 304 -9.96 -8.07 -3.73
CA ASP A 304 -8.60 -8.04 -3.22
C ASP A 304 -8.43 -8.74 -1.85
N LEU A 305 -9.53 -9.16 -1.20
CA LEU A 305 -9.51 -9.65 0.19
C LEU A 305 -8.69 -10.92 0.35
N ARG A 306 -8.92 -11.94 -0.50
CA ARG A 306 -8.19 -13.21 -0.42
C ARG A 306 -6.68 -12.99 -0.49
N GLY A 307 -6.25 -12.16 -1.44
CA GLY A 307 -4.84 -11.81 -1.60
C GLY A 307 -4.27 -10.99 -0.44
N ALA A 308 -5.06 -10.08 0.14
CA ALA A 308 -4.67 -9.33 1.33
C ALA A 308 -4.49 -10.24 2.56
N LEU A 309 -5.39 -11.21 2.76
CA LEU A 309 -5.32 -12.22 3.81
C LEU A 309 -4.12 -13.15 3.63
N GLU A 310 -3.87 -13.65 2.42
CA GLU A 310 -2.69 -14.48 2.12
C GLU A 310 -1.38 -13.70 2.33
N LYS A 311 -1.36 -12.41 1.97
CA LYS A 311 -0.21 -11.54 2.26
C LYS A 311 0.00 -11.43 3.76
N ALA A 312 -1.05 -11.16 4.53
CA ALA A 312 -0.98 -11.05 5.99
C ALA A 312 -0.50 -12.35 6.64
N HIS A 313 -1.06 -13.49 6.23
CA HIS A 313 -0.68 -14.81 6.71
C HIS A 313 0.77 -15.16 6.37
N THR A 314 1.22 -14.88 5.14
CA THR A 314 2.62 -15.10 4.72
C THR A 314 3.57 -14.25 5.57
N LEU A 315 3.26 -12.97 5.76
CA LEU A 315 4.06 -12.03 6.52
C LEU A 315 4.13 -12.38 8.02
N ALA A 316 3.09 -13.02 8.58
CA ALA A 316 3.08 -13.49 9.97
C ALA A 316 3.99 -14.70 10.20
N ARG A 317 4.09 -15.61 9.23
CA ARG A 317 4.90 -16.85 9.33
C ARG A 317 6.39 -16.66 9.08
N LEU A 318 6.78 -15.62 8.33
CA LEU A 318 8.18 -15.36 7.99
C LEU A 318 8.96 -14.79 9.21
N ARG A 319 10.05 -15.49 9.60
CA ARG A 319 10.86 -15.19 10.80
C ARG A 319 11.53 -13.81 10.78
N ASP A 320 11.96 -13.33 9.61
CA ASP A 320 12.76 -12.10 9.45
C ASP A 320 11.94 -10.88 9.00
N ASN A 321 10.63 -10.88 9.22
CA ASN A 321 9.77 -9.79 8.79
C ASN A 321 9.63 -8.67 9.83
N LYS A 322 9.27 -7.46 9.38
CA LYS A 322 9.03 -6.29 10.26
C LYS A 322 7.91 -6.50 11.30
N LEU A 323 7.06 -7.49 11.09
CA LEU A 323 5.97 -7.89 11.99
C LEU A 323 6.43 -8.86 13.07
N SER A 324 7.67 -9.34 13.05
CA SER A 324 8.14 -10.41 13.95
C SER A 324 8.07 -10.06 15.43
N HIS A 325 8.00 -8.77 15.76
CA HIS A 325 8.00 -8.24 17.13
C HIS A 325 6.59 -7.99 17.70
N ASP A 326 5.53 -8.04 16.87
CA ASP A 326 4.14 -7.81 17.29
C ASP A 326 3.38 -9.15 17.28
N GLU A 327 3.43 -9.85 18.41
CA GLU A 327 2.85 -11.20 18.54
C GLU A 327 1.32 -11.18 18.42
N TYR A 328 0.68 -10.14 18.97
CA TYR A 328 -0.76 -9.95 18.85
C TYR A 328 -1.20 -9.86 17.37
N LEU A 329 -0.47 -9.08 16.57
CA LEU A 329 -0.77 -8.93 15.16
C LEU A 329 -0.61 -10.24 14.37
N LYS A 330 0.37 -11.10 14.72
CA LYS A 330 0.51 -12.41 14.08
C LYS A 330 -0.69 -13.30 14.35
N VAL A 331 -1.09 -13.43 15.61
CA VAL A 331 -2.26 -14.21 16.01
C VAL A 331 -3.51 -13.69 15.30
N LEU A 332 -3.65 -12.36 15.20
CA LEU A 332 -4.76 -11.74 14.50
C LEU A 332 -4.77 -12.08 13.00
N CYS A 333 -3.62 -12.01 12.31
CA CYS A 333 -3.50 -12.40 10.90
C CYS A 333 -3.89 -13.88 10.69
N GLU A 334 -3.46 -14.78 11.58
CA GLU A 334 -3.78 -16.21 11.49
C GLU A 334 -5.27 -16.48 11.73
N ALA A 335 -5.86 -15.83 12.75
CA ALA A 335 -7.28 -15.96 13.06
C ALA A 335 -8.16 -15.44 11.90
N GLN A 336 -7.86 -14.25 11.38
CA GLN A 336 -8.61 -13.66 10.26
C GLN A 336 -8.51 -14.52 8.99
N TYR A 337 -7.33 -15.07 8.70
CA TYR A 337 -7.15 -16.00 7.59
C TYR A 337 -7.99 -17.27 7.77
N GLY A 338 -7.98 -17.86 8.97
CA GLY A 338 -8.74 -19.07 9.27
C GLY A 338 -10.26 -18.88 9.20
N VAL A 339 -10.76 -17.70 9.56
CA VAL A 339 -12.19 -17.38 9.54
C VAL A 339 -12.69 -17.03 8.14
N LEU A 340 -12.00 -16.14 7.43
CA LEU A 340 -12.50 -15.59 6.18
C LEU A 340 -12.18 -16.45 4.96
N SER A 341 -11.11 -17.25 4.97
CA SER A 341 -10.77 -18.08 3.80
C SER A 341 -11.87 -19.08 3.43
N PRO A 342 -12.46 -19.84 4.39
CA PRO A 342 -13.58 -20.74 4.09
C PRO A 342 -14.83 -19.99 3.58
N GLU A 343 -15.12 -18.80 4.11
CA GLU A 343 -16.24 -17.96 3.66
C GLU A 343 -16.05 -17.49 2.22
N ILE A 344 -14.83 -17.08 1.86
CA ILE A 344 -14.46 -16.72 0.48
C ILE A 344 -14.55 -17.93 -0.44
N ASP A 345 -14.03 -19.10 -0.01
CA ASP A 345 -14.09 -20.33 -0.81
C ASP A 345 -15.54 -20.74 -1.09
N MET A 346 -16.42 -20.66 -0.09
CA MET A 346 -17.85 -20.90 -0.27
C MET A 346 -18.49 -19.91 -1.25
N TYR A 347 -18.14 -18.63 -1.15
CA TYR A 347 -18.64 -17.60 -2.06
C TYR A 347 -18.16 -17.84 -3.50
N ASP A 348 -16.87 -18.10 -3.70
CA ASP A 348 -16.26 -18.41 -5.00
C ASP A 348 -16.90 -19.66 -5.64
N CYS A 349 -17.25 -20.67 -4.84
CA CYS A 349 -17.95 -21.86 -5.34
C CYS A 349 -19.36 -21.57 -5.87
N GLN A 350 -20.06 -20.59 -5.27
CA GLN A 350 -21.44 -20.24 -5.65
C GLN A 350 -21.50 -19.22 -6.79
N HIS A 351 -20.57 -18.25 -6.82
CA HIS A 351 -20.63 -17.09 -7.70
C HIS A 351 -19.53 -17.10 -8.77
N GLY A 352 -18.62 -18.06 -8.74
CA GLY A 352 -17.39 -18.05 -9.51
C GLY A 352 -16.31 -17.19 -8.84
N SER A 353 -15.08 -17.26 -9.35
CA SER A 353 -13.96 -16.55 -8.76
C SER A 353 -14.16 -15.03 -8.78
N VAL A 354 -14.10 -14.39 -7.61
CA VAL A 354 -14.23 -12.93 -7.47
C VAL A 354 -13.11 -12.19 -8.21
N VAL A 355 -11.91 -12.79 -8.28
CA VAL A 355 -10.75 -12.21 -9.00
C VAL A 355 -10.73 -12.58 -10.49
N GLY A 356 -11.71 -13.35 -10.97
CA GLY A 356 -11.79 -13.78 -12.37
C GLY A 356 -10.85 -14.93 -12.72
N LEU A 357 -10.43 -15.74 -11.75
CA LEU A 357 -9.74 -17.00 -12.07
C LEU A 357 -10.74 -17.99 -12.66
N PRO A 358 -10.42 -18.63 -13.80
CA PRO A 358 -11.31 -19.61 -14.38
C PRO A 358 -11.36 -20.90 -13.53
N PRO A 359 -12.43 -21.71 -13.70
CA PRO A 359 -12.52 -23.01 -13.05
C PRO A 359 -11.36 -23.93 -13.46
N ASN A 360 -11.03 -24.89 -12.59
CA ASN A 360 -9.90 -25.79 -12.80
C ASN A 360 -10.06 -26.68 -14.04
N ASP A 361 -11.28 -26.93 -14.49
CA ASP A 361 -11.64 -27.88 -15.56
C ASP A 361 -11.66 -27.28 -16.98
N GLU A 362 -10.97 -26.15 -17.21
CA GLU A 362 -10.86 -25.60 -18.58
C GLU A 362 -10.22 -26.61 -19.54
N THR A 363 -10.90 -26.83 -20.67
CA THR A 363 -10.36 -27.58 -21.80
C THR A 363 -9.06 -26.94 -22.28
N ALA A 364 -8.00 -27.73 -22.35
CA ALA A 364 -6.72 -27.28 -22.84
C ALA A 364 -6.85 -26.70 -24.26
N GLN A 365 -6.52 -25.41 -24.39
CA GLN A 365 -6.55 -24.68 -25.65
C GLN A 365 -5.33 -25.03 -26.50
N SER A 366 -5.48 -25.07 -27.82
CA SER A 366 -4.38 -25.42 -28.73
C SER A 366 -3.54 -24.21 -29.12
N GLY A 367 -2.22 -24.38 -29.08
CA GLY A 367 -1.25 -23.50 -29.77
C GLY A 367 -1.38 -22.00 -29.44
N GLU A 368 -1.75 -21.20 -30.44
CA GLU A 368 -1.80 -19.73 -30.36
C GLU A 368 -2.85 -19.21 -29.37
N LEU A 369 -4.00 -19.89 -29.26
CA LEU A 369 -5.04 -19.52 -28.29
C LEU A 369 -4.55 -19.67 -26.84
N ALA A 370 -3.73 -20.69 -26.57
CA ALA A 370 -3.11 -20.86 -25.27
C ALA A 370 -2.09 -19.75 -24.96
N LEU A 371 -1.36 -19.27 -25.97
CA LEU A 371 -0.44 -18.14 -25.84
C LEU A 371 -1.18 -16.84 -25.52
N GLU A 372 -2.28 -16.57 -26.22
CA GLU A 372 -3.12 -15.40 -25.98
C GLU A 372 -3.71 -15.43 -24.56
N MET A 373 -4.30 -16.56 -24.17
CA MET A 373 -4.86 -16.77 -22.84
C MET A 373 -3.81 -16.60 -21.74
N ALA A 374 -2.63 -17.21 -21.89
CA ALA A 374 -1.52 -17.06 -20.94
C ALA A 374 -1.03 -15.60 -20.87
N THR A 375 -1.05 -14.88 -22.00
CA THR A 375 -0.70 -13.45 -22.04
C THR A 375 -1.72 -12.63 -21.26
N ASN A 376 -3.02 -12.93 -21.36
CA ASN A 376 -4.06 -12.28 -20.58
C ASN A 376 -3.88 -12.54 -19.06
N TYR A 377 -3.57 -13.77 -18.65
CA TYR A 377 -3.25 -14.00 -17.23
C TYR A 377 -2.01 -13.23 -16.78
N LYS A 378 -0.97 -13.11 -17.63
CA LYS A 378 0.19 -12.26 -17.30
C LYS A 378 -0.23 -10.79 -17.10
N THR A 379 -1.08 -10.24 -17.96
CA THR A 379 -1.52 -8.84 -17.85
C THR A 379 -2.39 -8.62 -16.61
N GLN A 380 -3.30 -9.54 -16.29
CA GLN A 380 -4.08 -9.53 -15.06
C GLN A 380 -3.19 -9.64 -13.82
N GLY A 381 -2.23 -10.57 -13.81
CA GLY A 381 -1.25 -10.71 -12.74
C GLY A 381 -0.44 -9.42 -12.54
N ASN A 382 -0.04 -8.75 -13.63
CA ASN A 382 0.63 -7.46 -13.57
C ASN A 382 -0.24 -6.35 -12.96
N ALA A 383 -1.56 -6.37 -13.19
CA ALA A 383 -2.48 -5.41 -12.58
C ALA A 383 -2.53 -5.59 -11.05
N PHE A 384 -2.68 -6.83 -10.57
CA PHE A 384 -2.63 -7.14 -9.13
C PHE A 384 -1.26 -6.83 -8.51
N PHE A 385 -0.17 -7.10 -9.24
CA PHE A 385 1.18 -6.76 -8.79
C PHE A 385 1.34 -5.26 -8.55
N ARG A 386 0.81 -4.42 -9.46
CA ARG A 386 0.84 -2.95 -9.31
C ARG A 386 -0.02 -2.44 -8.15
N ARG A 387 -1.00 -3.20 -7.68
CA ARG A 387 -1.81 -2.87 -6.49
C ARG A 387 -1.16 -3.32 -5.17
N GLY A 388 -0.08 -4.09 -5.23
CA GLY A 388 0.56 -4.70 -4.06
C GLY A 388 -0.07 -6.04 -3.64
N ASN A 389 -1.02 -6.56 -4.42
CA ASN A 389 -1.62 -7.88 -4.22
C ASN A 389 -0.74 -8.97 -4.83
N TYR A 390 0.43 -9.15 -4.21
CA TYR A 390 1.43 -10.12 -4.67
C TYR A 390 0.96 -11.59 -4.64
N PRO A 391 0.16 -12.05 -3.66
CA PRO A 391 -0.33 -13.44 -3.67
C PRO A 391 -1.22 -13.73 -4.87
N THR A 392 -2.22 -12.87 -5.15
CA THR A 392 -3.10 -13.03 -6.32
C THR A 392 -2.33 -12.92 -7.63
N ALA A 393 -1.39 -11.97 -7.73
CA ALA A 393 -0.53 -11.85 -8.92
C ALA A 393 0.25 -13.15 -9.21
N ARG A 394 0.78 -13.81 -8.18
CA ARG A 394 1.49 -15.09 -8.32
C ARG A 394 0.59 -16.20 -8.85
N VAL A 395 -0.68 -16.24 -8.44
CA VAL A 395 -1.65 -17.23 -8.91
C VAL A 395 -1.85 -17.07 -10.42
N PHE A 396 -2.03 -15.84 -10.90
CA PHE A 396 -2.14 -15.56 -12.34
C PHE A 396 -0.88 -15.94 -13.13
N TYR A 397 0.31 -15.59 -12.64
CA TYR A 397 1.56 -15.99 -13.31
C TYR A 397 1.73 -17.51 -13.36
N ARG A 398 1.35 -18.22 -12.28
CA ARG A 398 1.37 -19.67 -12.25
C ARG A 398 0.37 -20.26 -13.24
N ARG A 399 -0.85 -19.70 -13.34
CA ARG A 399 -1.86 -20.14 -14.30
C ARG A 399 -1.40 -19.94 -15.74
N ALA A 400 -0.77 -18.81 -16.06
CA ALA A 400 -0.16 -18.58 -17.38
C ALA A 400 0.83 -19.68 -17.75
N ILE A 401 1.77 -20.01 -16.85
CA ILE A 401 2.75 -21.09 -17.07
C ILE A 401 2.06 -22.46 -17.22
N ALA A 402 1.03 -22.73 -16.40
CA ALA A 402 0.30 -23.99 -16.46
C ALA A 402 -0.42 -24.19 -17.80
N VAL A 403 -1.06 -23.14 -18.33
CA VAL A 403 -1.71 -23.18 -19.65
C VAL A 403 -0.71 -23.45 -20.77
N LEU A 404 0.44 -22.77 -20.78
CA LEU A 404 1.49 -23.00 -21.77
C LEU A 404 1.99 -24.45 -21.74
N ARG A 405 2.27 -24.99 -20.54
CA ARG A 405 2.72 -26.38 -20.38
C ARG A 405 1.65 -27.39 -20.80
N ALA A 406 0.39 -27.16 -20.45
CA ALA A 406 -0.71 -28.03 -20.83
C ALA A 406 -0.90 -28.07 -22.35
N ALA A 407 -0.88 -26.90 -23.00
CA ALA A 407 -1.01 -26.79 -24.44
C ALA A 407 0.17 -27.45 -25.18
N GLN A 408 1.40 -27.23 -24.72
CA GLN A 408 2.57 -27.90 -25.28
C GLN A 408 2.46 -29.43 -25.16
N LEU A 409 2.12 -29.93 -23.96
CA LEU A 409 2.00 -31.37 -23.72
C LEU A 409 0.92 -32.00 -24.59
N GLN A 410 -0.25 -31.36 -24.70
CA GLN A 410 -1.36 -31.84 -25.53
C GLN A 410 -0.97 -31.91 -27.01
N GLN A 411 -0.33 -30.85 -27.52
CA GLN A 411 0.10 -30.79 -28.92
C GLN A 411 1.17 -31.83 -29.21
N GLU A 412 2.21 -31.94 -28.36
CA GLU A 412 3.24 -32.97 -28.51
C GLU A 412 2.69 -34.39 -28.40
N THR A 413 1.70 -34.63 -27.53
CA THR A 413 1.05 -35.94 -27.42
C THR A 413 0.28 -36.28 -28.68
N SER A 414 -0.44 -35.31 -29.25
CA SER A 414 -1.18 -35.48 -30.50
C SER A 414 -0.22 -35.79 -31.66
N LEU A 415 0.89 -35.05 -31.76
CA LEU A 415 1.93 -35.28 -32.76
C LEU A 415 2.62 -36.65 -32.64
N ARG A 416 2.79 -37.15 -31.40
CA ARG A 416 3.38 -38.48 -31.15
C ARG A 416 2.43 -39.63 -31.47
N SER A 417 1.12 -39.37 -31.59
CA SER A 417 0.11 -40.38 -31.90
C SER A 417 -0.15 -40.55 -33.40
N LEU A 418 0.49 -39.74 -34.25
CA LEU A 418 0.34 -39.80 -35.71
C LEU A 418 0.90 -41.10 -36.28
N SER A 419 0.29 -41.59 -37.36
CA SER A 419 0.80 -42.69 -38.16
C SER A 419 2.08 -42.28 -38.93
N VAL A 420 2.83 -43.26 -39.45
CA VAL A 420 4.06 -42.99 -40.21
C VAL A 420 3.78 -42.16 -41.48
N ASP A 421 2.65 -42.41 -42.15
CA ASP A 421 2.27 -41.70 -43.37
C ASP A 421 1.89 -40.24 -43.07
N GLU A 422 1.16 -40.00 -41.97
CA GLU A 422 0.84 -38.65 -41.51
C GLU A 422 2.09 -37.90 -41.02
N LEU A 423 3.01 -38.60 -40.35
CA LEU A 423 4.28 -38.03 -39.90
C LEU A 423 5.10 -37.54 -41.10
N LEU A 424 5.21 -38.35 -42.17
CA LEU A 424 5.87 -37.94 -43.41
C LEU A 424 5.20 -36.71 -44.04
N ALA A 425 3.87 -36.67 -44.10
CA ALA A 425 3.13 -35.52 -44.62
C ALA A 425 3.38 -34.22 -43.82
N HIS A 426 3.66 -34.34 -42.52
CA HIS A 426 3.96 -33.22 -41.63
C HIS A 426 5.46 -32.86 -41.54
N CYS A 427 6.36 -33.74 -42.00
CA CYS A 427 7.78 -33.45 -42.14
C CYS A 427 8.03 -32.64 -43.41
N SER A 428 7.65 -31.36 -43.42
CA SER A 428 8.02 -30.41 -44.47
C SER A 428 9.29 -29.63 -44.10
N ILE A 429 9.91 -28.96 -45.07
CA ILE A 429 11.03 -28.02 -44.81
C ILE A 429 10.60 -27.02 -43.73
N GLY A 430 11.44 -26.84 -42.70
CA GLY A 430 11.18 -26.00 -41.55
C GLY A 430 10.35 -26.65 -40.42
N ALA A 431 9.94 -27.92 -40.56
CA ALA A 431 9.23 -28.63 -39.50
C ALA A 431 10.15 -28.88 -38.29
N SER A 432 9.64 -28.62 -37.10
CA SER A 432 10.34 -28.86 -35.84
C SER A 432 10.24 -30.34 -35.45
N VAL A 433 11.39 -30.96 -35.25
CA VAL A 433 11.49 -32.39 -34.95
C VAL A 433 12.42 -32.66 -33.78
N GLN A 434 12.31 -33.86 -33.23
CA GLN A 434 13.30 -34.41 -32.35
C GLN A 434 13.88 -35.68 -32.95
N VAL A 435 15.20 -35.82 -32.84
CA VAL A 435 15.98 -36.89 -33.46
C VAL A 435 16.61 -37.74 -32.37
N ARG A 436 16.45 -39.07 -32.47
CA ARG A 436 17.14 -40.00 -31.59
C ARG A 436 18.57 -40.25 -32.11
N PRO A 437 19.64 -39.91 -31.37
CA PRO A 437 21.02 -40.11 -31.82
C PRO A 437 21.37 -41.60 -31.95
N HIS A 438 22.42 -41.90 -32.73
CA HIS A 438 22.93 -43.28 -32.88
C HIS A 438 23.57 -43.85 -31.61
N ARG A 439 24.14 -42.97 -30.78
CA ARG A 439 24.73 -43.30 -29.48
C ARG A 439 24.08 -42.42 -28.41
N GLY A 440 23.34 -43.04 -27.50
CA GLY A 440 22.58 -42.35 -26.45
C GLY A 440 21.08 -42.48 -26.65
N ASP A 441 20.33 -42.29 -25.56
CA ASP A 441 18.87 -42.45 -25.54
C ASP A 441 18.13 -41.09 -25.45
N GLU A 442 18.88 -39.99 -25.40
CA GLU A 442 18.32 -38.63 -25.32
C GLU A 442 17.97 -38.08 -26.71
N TRP A 443 16.70 -37.73 -26.89
CA TRP A 443 16.20 -37.06 -28.08
C TRP A 443 16.77 -35.64 -28.18
N GLN A 444 17.21 -35.26 -29.38
CA GLN A 444 17.82 -33.97 -29.66
C GLN A 444 16.92 -33.13 -30.56
N ASP A 445 16.81 -31.84 -30.26
CA ASP A 445 15.96 -30.91 -31.01
C ASP A 445 16.62 -30.52 -32.34
N ALA A 446 15.84 -30.54 -33.43
CA ALA A 446 16.30 -30.25 -34.77
C ALA A 446 15.17 -29.72 -35.67
N MET A 447 15.53 -29.25 -36.85
CA MET A 447 14.62 -28.75 -37.88
C MET A 447 14.87 -29.49 -39.20
N VAL A 448 13.80 -29.75 -39.94
CA VAL A 448 13.90 -30.40 -41.26
C VAL A 448 14.43 -29.42 -42.31
N SER A 449 15.53 -29.75 -43.00
CA SER A 449 16.06 -28.99 -44.14
C SER A 449 15.54 -29.52 -45.47
N GLU A 450 15.52 -30.84 -45.65
CA GLU A 450 15.10 -31.50 -46.88
C GLU A 450 14.47 -32.87 -46.58
N VAL A 451 13.64 -33.36 -47.50
CA VAL A 451 12.89 -34.62 -47.37
C VAL A 451 13.09 -35.45 -48.62
N GLU A 452 13.58 -36.67 -48.45
CA GLU A 452 13.73 -37.64 -49.53
C GLU A 452 12.62 -38.69 -49.42
N GLU A 453 11.63 -38.63 -50.31
CA GLU A 453 10.49 -39.55 -50.34
C GLU A 453 10.81 -40.80 -51.17
N ASN A 454 11.19 -41.90 -50.49
CA ASN A 454 11.51 -43.19 -51.11
C ASN A 454 10.66 -44.33 -50.50
N GLY A 455 9.37 -44.08 -50.24
CA GLY A 455 8.45 -45.05 -49.66
C GLY A 455 8.88 -45.51 -48.25
N THR A 456 9.18 -46.81 -48.07
CA THR A 456 9.63 -47.34 -46.76
C THR A 456 11.03 -46.90 -46.35
N SER A 457 11.79 -46.30 -47.28
CA SER A 457 13.17 -45.82 -47.05
C SER A 457 13.26 -44.30 -46.99
N SER A 458 12.15 -43.60 -46.74
CA SER A 458 12.16 -42.13 -46.66
C SER A 458 13.08 -41.62 -45.55
N ARG A 459 13.88 -40.61 -45.89
CA ARG A 459 14.86 -39.97 -45.00
C ARG A 459 14.62 -38.48 -44.98
N VAL A 460 14.99 -37.87 -43.87
CA VAL A 460 14.85 -36.43 -43.66
C VAL A 460 16.22 -35.90 -43.28
N GLU A 461 16.65 -34.86 -43.98
CA GLU A 461 17.84 -34.12 -43.61
C GLU A 461 17.48 -33.15 -42.48
N VAL A 462 18.28 -33.15 -41.41
CA VAL A 462 18.00 -32.39 -40.20
C VAL A 462 19.15 -31.46 -39.83
N LEU A 463 18.78 -30.27 -39.40
CA LEU A 463 19.61 -29.22 -38.82
C LEU A 463 19.41 -29.21 -37.31
N TYR A 464 20.44 -29.49 -36.52
CA TYR A 464 20.32 -29.52 -35.06
C TYR A 464 20.25 -28.10 -34.47
N ASP A 465 19.36 -27.89 -33.49
CA ASP A 465 19.20 -26.58 -32.82
C ASP A 465 20.40 -26.22 -31.92
N ALA A 466 21.19 -27.21 -31.51
CA ALA A 466 22.31 -27.05 -30.57
C ALA A 466 23.60 -27.71 -31.06
N GLY A 467 24.64 -26.89 -31.27
CA GLY A 467 26.01 -27.30 -31.57
C GLY A 467 26.40 -27.15 -33.05
N ASP A 468 27.71 -27.10 -33.33
CA ASP A 468 28.27 -27.01 -34.70
C ASP A 468 28.21 -28.36 -35.44
N ARG A 469 27.06 -29.07 -35.36
CA ARG A 469 26.88 -30.35 -36.04
C ARG A 469 26.43 -30.11 -37.48
N GLU A 470 27.10 -30.81 -38.39
CA GLU A 470 26.73 -30.85 -39.80
C GLU A 470 25.39 -31.57 -39.98
N ASP A 471 24.69 -31.19 -41.04
CA ASP A 471 23.41 -31.73 -41.47
C ASP A 471 23.49 -33.26 -41.61
N GLU A 472 22.51 -33.96 -41.04
CA GLU A 472 22.48 -35.42 -41.04
C GLU A 472 21.23 -35.92 -41.75
N TRP A 473 21.39 -36.90 -42.65
CA TRP A 473 20.26 -37.64 -43.21
C TRP A 473 19.78 -38.73 -42.25
N VAL A 474 18.63 -38.52 -41.63
CA VAL A 474 18.09 -39.37 -40.58
C VAL A 474 16.88 -40.15 -41.11
N PRO A 475 16.78 -41.48 -40.86
CA PRO A 475 15.59 -42.25 -41.22
C PRO A 475 14.39 -41.85 -40.37
N ILE A 476 13.19 -41.90 -40.95
CA ILE A 476 11.93 -41.50 -40.31
C ILE A 476 11.69 -42.18 -38.94
N SER A 477 12.18 -43.42 -38.77
CA SER A 477 12.07 -44.20 -37.52
C SER A 477 12.83 -43.61 -36.32
N ARG A 478 13.74 -42.66 -36.56
CA ARG A 478 14.51 -41.95 -35.52
C ARG A 478 13.98 -40.53 -35.29
N ILE A 479 12.87 -40.15 -35.92
CA ILE A 479 12.31 -38.80 -35.90
C ILE A 479 10.96 -38.82 -35.20
N ARG A 480 10.67 -37.79 -34.42
CA ARG A 480 9.32 -37.47 -33.96
C ARG A 480 9.04 -35.98 -34.13
N LEU A 481 7.80 -35.65 -34.45
CA LEU A 481 7.38 -34.26 -34.60
C LEU A 481 7.31 -33.57 -33.23
N ARG A 482 7.62 -32.27 -33.25
CA ARG A 482 7.52 -31.38 -32.11
C ARG A 482 6.64 -30.21 -32.49
N MET A 483 6.11 -29.54 -31.48
CA MET A 483 5.54 -28.21 -31.62
C MET A 483 6.53 -27.25 -32.32
N ASN A 484 5.99 -26.31 -33.10
CA ASN A 484 6.79 -25.36 -33.89
C ASN A 484 7.76 -24.57 -33.01
N THR A 485 9.02 -24.46 -33.43
CA THR A 485 10.12 -23.78 -32.72
C THR A 485 9.80 -22.31 -32.43
N THR A 486 9.13 -21.60 -33.34
CA THR A 486 8.75 -20.20 -33.14
C THR A 486 7.73 -20.04 -32.00
N LEU A 487 6.73 -20.92 -31.96
CA LEU A 487 5.70 -20.92 -30.93
C LEU A 487 6.24 -21.43 -29.58
N LEU A 488 7.11 -22.43 -29.59
CA LEU A 488 7.85 -22.88 -28.40
C LEU A 488 8.72 -21.76 -27.82
N SER A 489 9.43 -21.02 -28.67
CA SER A 489 10.20 -19.86 -28.24
C SER A 489 9.30 -18.79 -27.59
N ALA A 490 8.13 -18.50 -28.18
CA ALA A 490 7.16 -17.58 -27.58
C ALA A 490 6.60 -18.09 -26.24
N PHE A 491 6.39 -19.40 -26.09
CA PHE A 491 5.99 -20.03 -24.84
C PHE A 491 7.07 -19.85 -23.77
N ASP A 492 8.33 -20.15 -24.10
CA ASP A 492 9.47 -20.00 -23.20
C ASP A 492 9.68 -18.53 -22.81
N ASP A 493 9.56 -17.61 -23.76
CA ASP A 493 9.63 -16.16 -23.51
C ASP A 493 8.59 -15.73 -22.49
N LEU A 494 7.33 -16.16 -22.67
CA LEU A 494 6.25 -15.83 -21.77
C LEU A 494 6.40 -16.51 -20.39
N ALA A 495 6.89 -17.76 -20.37
CA ALA A 495 7.14 -18.50 -19.14
C ALA A 495 8.29 -17.88 -18.32
N VAL A 496 9.34 -17.40 -18.99
CA VAL A 496 10.43 -16.64 -18.37
C VAL A 496 9.91 -15.35 -17.75
N ASP A 497 9.12 -14.57 -18.49
CA ASP A 497 8.47 -13.35 -17.99
C ASP A 497 7.62 -13.61 -16.73
N CYS A 498 6.77 -14.64 -16.78
CA CYS A 498 5.90 -15.00 -15.67
C CYS A 498 6.70 -15.47 -14.46
N SER A 499 7.75 -16.27 -14.67
CA SER A 499 8.65 -16.74 -13.61
C SER A 499 9.40 -15.58 -12.95
N MET A 500 9.89 -14.62 -13.75
CA MET A 500 10.54 -13.42 -13.26
C MET A 500 9.59 -12.55 -12.41
N ASN A 501 8.35 -12.35 -12.87
CA ASN A 501 7.38 -11.55 -12.13
C ASN A 501 6.89 -12.25 -10.86
N MET A 502 6.70 -13.57 -10.90
CA MET A 502 6.41 -14.38 -9.73
C MET A 502 7.55 -14.31 -8.70
N GLY A 503 8.81 -14.38 -9.12
CA GLY A 503 9.97 -14.22 -8.24
C GLY A 503 10.06 -12.83 -7.60
N LYS A 504 9.72 -11.76 -8.34
CA LYS A 504 9.61 -10.41 -7.78
C LYS A 504 8.48 -10.31 -6.74
N ALA A 505 7.35 -10.96 -6.98
CA ALA A 505 6.22 -10.96 -6.06
C ALA A 505 6.57 -11.68 -4.74
N PHE A 506 7.26 -12.83 -4.82
CA PHE A 506 7.82 -13.51 -3.65
C PHE A 506 8.84 -12.66 -2.90
N THR A 507 9.74 -11.97 -3.62
CA THR A 507 10.69 -11.04 -3.01
C THR A 507 9.98 -9.92 -2.26
N ALA A 508 8.90 -9.38 -2.81
CA ALA A 508 8.10 -8.33 -2.16
C ALA A 508 7.34 -8.83 -0.92
N LEU A 509 7.01 -10.13 -0.86
CA LEU A 509 6.45 -10.80 0.33
C LEU A 509 7.52 -11.17 1.37
N GLY A 510 8.80 -11.04 1.05
CA GLY A 510 9.91 -11.48 1.92
C GLY A 510 10.20 -12.98 1.86
N ASP A 511 9.48 -13.74 1.03
CA ASP A 511 9.72 -15.17 0.82
C ASP A 511 10.82 -15.37 -0.22
N HIS A 512 12.06 -15.19 0.24
CA HIS A 512 13.22 -15.22 -0.63
C HIS A 512 13.58 -16.62 -1.12
N ASP A 513 13.20 -17.69 -0.40
CA ASP A 513 13.43 -19.07 -0.84
C ASP A 513 12.63 -19.37 -2.11
N GLN A 514 11.33 -19.05 -2.12
CA GLN A 514 10.49 -19.21 -3.30
C GLN A 514 10.91 -18.27 -4.45
N ALA A 515 11.37 -17.06 -4.13
CA ALA A 515 11.91 -16.14 -5.14
C ALA A 515 13.11 -16.75 -5.89
N VAL A 516 14.05 -17.37 -5.16
CA VAL A 516 15.23 -18.05 -5.75
C VAL A 516 14.82 -19.19 -6.66
N GLN A 517 13.80 -19.98 -6.30
CA GLN A 517 13.28 -21.06 -7.15
C GLN A 517 12.71 -20.50 -8.47
N CYS A 518 11.95 -19.41 -8.40
CA CYS A 518 11.38 -18.78 -9.59
C CYS A 518 12.46 -18.24 -10.54
N PHE A 519 13.48 -17.56 -10.02
CA PHE A 519 14.58 -17.06 -10.83
C PHE A 519 15.46 -18.18 -11.38
N THR A 520 15.61 -19.28 -10.63
CA THR A 520 16.33 -20.47 -11.12
C THR A 520 15.58 -21.12 -12.27
N HIS A 521 14.25 -21.19 -12.21
CA HIS A 521 13.45 -21.68 -13.33
C HIS A 521 13.61 -20.79 -14.57
N ALA A 522 13.53 -19.46 -14.41
CA ALA A 522 13.77 -18.52 -15.52
C ALA A 522 15.18 -18.66 -16.13
N LEU A 523 16.20 -18.94 -15.30
CA LEU A 523 17.55 -19.21 -15.78
C LEU A 523 17.64 -20.53 -16.55
N SER A 524 16.96 -21.58 -16.10
CA SER A 524 16.96 -22.88 -16.77
C SER A 524 16.41 -22.80 -18.20
N LEU A 525 15.35 -22.01 -18.41
CA LEU A 525 14.75 -21.76 -19.72
C LEU A 525 15.65 -20.94 -20.67
N ARG A 526 16.73 -20.32 -20.15
CA ARG A 526 17.64 -19.46 -20.92
C ARG A 526 19.09 -19.92 -20.88
N GLY A 527 19.33 -21.21 -20.58
CA GLY A 527 20.68 -21.78 -20.52
C GLY A 527 21.59 -21.08 -19.50
N GLY A 528 21.02 -20.51 -18.43
CA GLY A 528 21.75 -19.94 -17.30
C GLY A 528 22.32 -18.52 -17.49
N LYS A 529 22.08 -17.86 -18.63
CA LYS A 529 22.75 -16.57 -18.95
C LYS A 529 21.88 -15.32 -18.81
N LEU A 530 20.64 -15.46 -18.35
CA LEU A 530 19.70 -14.34 -18.22
C LEU A 530 20.13 -13.36 -17.12
N ILE A 531 20.69 -12.22 -17.51
CA ILE A 531 21.29 -11.20 -16.61
C ILE A 531 20.32 -10.73 -15.53
N SER A 532 19.07 -10.43 -15.90
CA SER A 532 18.06 -9.93 -14.97
C SER A 532 17.69 -10.97 -13.90
N ALA A 533 17.66 -12.26 -14.27
CA ALA A 533 17.40 -13.36 -13.35
C ALA A 533 18.59 -13.62 -12.43
N LEU A 534 19.83 -13.61 -12.95
CA LEU A 534 21.06 -13.70 -12.13
C LEU A 534 21.11 -12.58 -11.09
N TYR A 535 20.89 -11.33 -11.51
CA TYR A 535 20.84 -10.19 -10.60
C TYR A 535 19.77 -10.37 -9.51
N SER A 536 18.54 -10.72 -9.91
CA SER A 536 17.41 -10.84 -8.97
C SER A 536 17.60 -12.01 -8.00
N ARG A 537 18.13 -13.14 -8.46
CA ARG A 537 18.48 -14.30 -7.61
C ARG A 537 19.61 -13.95 -6.65
N GLY A 538 20.64 -13.23 -7.11
CA GLY A 538 21.72 -12.75 -6.26
C GLY A 538 21.23 -11.85 -5.14
N VAL A 539 20.32 -10.90 -5.42
CA VAL A 539 19.69 -10.05 -4.40
C VAL A 539 18.84 -10.86 -3.42
N ALA A 540 18.07 -11.85 -3.90
CA ALA A 540 17.30 -12.74 -3.03
C ALA A 540 18.22 -13.57 -2.11
N ASN A 541 19.34 -14.08 -2.63
CA ASN A 541 20.36 -14.80 -1.84
C ASN A 541 21.02 -13.90 -0.79
N MET A 542 21.27 -12.62 -1.10
CA MET A 542 21.73 -11.65 -0.10
C MET A 542 20.72 -11.53 1.06
N ALA A 543 19.43 -11.47 0.75
CA ALA A 543 18.38 -11.35 1.76
C ALA A 543 18.27 -12.61 2.63
N ARG A 544 18.47 -13.80 2.04
CA ARG A 544 18.59 -15.10 2.75
C ARG A 544 19.89 -15.24 3.56
N ARG A 545 20.81 -14.26 3.45
CA ARG A 545 22.17 -14.30 4.01
C ARG A 545 23.07 -15.39 3.44
N ASP A 546 22.71 -15.98 2.29
CA ASP A 546 23.61 -16.83 1.50
C ASP A 546 24.52 -15.96 0.64
N LEU A 547 25.57 -15.44 1.30
CA LEU A 547 26.49 -14.49 0.68
C LEU A 547 27.33 -15.13 -0.43
N THR A 548 27.58 -16.44 -0.37
CA THR A 548 28.37 -17.17 -1.36
C THR A 548 27.60 -17.30 -2.67
N ALA A 549 26.34 -17.78 -2.60
CA ALA A 549 25.49 -17.87 -3.78
C ALA A 549 25.21 -16.47 -4.38
N ALA A 550 24.99 -15.47 -3.52
CA ALA A 550 24.83 -14.09 -3.95
C ALA A 550 26.06 -13.53 -4.69
N GLN A 551 27.27 -13.83 -4.20
CA GLN A 551 28.51 -13.40 -4.84
C GLN A 551 28.65 -13.99 -6.24
N GLN A 552 28.37 -15.29 -6.38
CA GLN A 552 28.44 -15.98 -7.67
C GLN A 552 27.47 -15.37 -8.68
N ASP A 553 26.19 -15.27 -8.30
CA ASP A 553 25.13 -14.73 -9.17
C ASP A 553 25.42 -13.28 -9.62
N LEU A 554 25.85 -12.41 -8.70
CA LEU A 554 26.17 -11.01 -9.04
C LEU A 554 27.44 -10.89 -9.89
N TRP A 555 28.42 -11.77 -9.69
CA TRP A 555 29.62 -11.82 -10.52
C TRP A 555 29.28 -12.26 -11.95
N GLU A 556 28.50 -13.34 -12.11
CA GLU A 556 28.04 -13.82 -13.41
C GLU A 556 27.21 -12.75 -14.14
N ALA A 557 26.27 -12.11 -13.43
CA ALA A 557 25.46 -11.02 -14.00
C ALA A 557 26.33 -9.88 -14.56
N ASN A 558 27.37 -9.47 -13.81
CA ASN A 558 28.31 -8.43 -14.24
C ASN A 558 29.15 -8.88 -15.45
N GLN A 559 29.62 -10.13 -15.48
CA GLN A 559 30.35 -10.67 -16.64
C GLN A 559 29.49 -10.66 -17.90
N GLN A 560 28.25 -11.16 -17.81
CA GLN A 560 27.32 -11.17 -18.93
C GLN A 560 26.97 -9.76 -19.41
N CYS A 561 26.76 -8.80 -18.50
CA CYS A 561 26.59 -7.39 -18.86
C CYS A 561 27.75 -6.85 -19.69
N ARG A 562 29.00 -7.15 -19.28
CA ARG A 562 30.20 -6.68 -19.98
C ARG A 562 30.35 -7.30 -21.36
N MET A 563 30.05 -8.59 -21.48
CA MET A 563 30.08 -9.29 -22.77
C MET A 563 29.05 -8.69 -23.73
N GLN A 564 27.81 -8.48 -23.27
CA GLN A 564 26.76 -7.89 -24.09
C GLN A 564 27.08 -6.45 -24.51
N GLN A 565 27.62 -5.63 -23.60
CA GLN A 565 28.05 -4.25 -23.92
C GLN A 565 29.15 -4.20 -24.99
N LYS A 566 30.13 -5.12 -24.94
CA LYS A 566 31.17 -5.22 -25.97
C LYS A 566 30.58 -5.56 -27.35
N ASN A 567 29.63 -6.48 -27.40
CA ASN A 567 28.96 -6.88 -28.64
C ASN A 567 28.05 -5.77 -29.21
N SER A 568 27.52 -4.88 -28.37
CA SER A 568 26.68 -3.76 -28.82
C SER A 568 27.46 -2.60 -29.42
N ILE A 569 28.77 -2.47 -29.16
CA ILE A 569 29.60 -1.37 -29.70
C ILE A 569 29.83 -1.54 -31.23
N SER A 570 29.59 -2.74 -31.79
CA SER A 570 29.66 -3.03 -33.22
C SER A 570 28.31 -2.98 -33.96
N GLY A 571 27.19 -2.71 -33.28
CA GLY A 571 25.83 -2.72 -33.86
C GLY A 571 25.25 -1.31 -34.06
N GLY A 572 24.75 -1.03 -35.25
CA GLY A 572 24.33 0.32 -35.71
C GLY A 572 23.29 1.07 -34.87
N THR A 573 23.12 2.36 -35.20
CA THR A 573 22.34 3.36 -34.46
C THR A 573 20.84 3.31 -34.77
N SER A 574 20.11 2.35 -34.20
CA SER A 574 18.62 2.35 -34.20
C SER A 574 18.05 2.93 -32.90
N LYS A 575 16.84 3.52 -32.95
CA LYS A 575 16.11 4.04 -31.77
C LYS A 575 15.71 2.97 -30.76
N THR A 576 15.55 1.71 -31.18
CA THR A 576 15.26 0.59 -30.27
C THR A 576 16.50 0.21 -29.47
N ASN A 577 17.67 0.21 -30.13
CA ASN A 577 18.96 -0.09 -29.52
C ASN A 577 19.34 0.91 -28.41
N THR A 578 18.91 2.17 -28.50
CA THR A 578 19.21 3.18 -27.48
C THR A 578 18.42 2.94 -26.18
N ARG A 579 17.15 2.52 -26.27
CA ARG A 579 16.32 2.19 -25.10
C ARG A 579 16.86 0.96 -24.36
N ASP A 580 17.22 -0.08 -25.10
CA ASP A 580 17.74 -1.32 -24.52
C ASP A 580 19.13 -1.09 -23.91
N ALA A 581 19.97 -0.28 -24.56
CA ALA A 581 21.25 0.14 -24.01
C ALA A 581 21.08 0.91 -22.68
N GLU A 582 20.08 1.79 -22.58
CA GLU A 582 19.82 2.53 -21.35
C GLU A 582 19.32 1.63 -20.22
N GLN A 583 18.38 0.72 -20.51
CA GLN A 583 17.92 -0.28 -19.54
C GLN A 583 19.08 -1.15 -19.04
N MET A 584 19.97 -1.57 -19.94
CA MET A 584 21.16 -2.34 -19.59
C MET A 584 22.17 -1.56 -18.75
N ARG A 585 22.33 -0.25 -18.99
CA ARG A 585 23.17 0.61 -18.12
C ARG A 585 22.58 0.76 -16.73
N VAL A 586 21.26 0.94 -16.62
CA VAL A 586 20.56 1.01 -15.33
C VAL A 586 20.73 -0.31 -14.56
N LEU A 587 20.54 -1.44 -15.23
CA LEU A 587 20.74 -2.76 -14.62
C LEU A 587 22.19 -2.99 -14.18
N HIS A 588 23.18 -2.60 -14.99
CA HIS A 588 24.59 -2.68 -14.61
C HIS A 588 24.88 -1.82 -13.35
N LYS A 589 24.35 -0.59 -13.29
CA LYS A 589 24.48 0.26 -12.08
C LYS A 589 23.89 -0.44 -10.84
N GLN A 590 22.73 -1.10 -10.98
CA GLN A 590 22.10 -1.86 -9.90
C GLN A 590 22.94 -3.07 -9.45
N ILE A 591 23.52 -3.82 -10.38
CA ILE A 591 24.43 -4.95 -10.09
C ILE A 591 25.64 -4.47 -9.29
N VAL A 592 26.27 -3.37 -9.72
CA VAL A 592 27.44 -2.80 -9.02
C VAL A 592 27.07 -2.32 -7.62
N ALA A 593 25.91 -1.68 -7.46
CA ALA A 593 25.42 -1.25 -6.15
C ALA A 593 25.15 -2.45 -5.22
N ALA A 594 24.52 -3.51 -5.74
CA ALA A 594 24.28 -4.74 -4.98
C ALA A 594 25.60 -5.41 -4.57
N TYR A 595 26.59 -5.45 -5.46
CA TYR A 595 27.91 -6.01 -5.15
C TYR A 595 28.63 -5.23 -4.04
N LYS A 596 28.57 -3.89 -4.06
CA LYS A 596 29.08 -3.04 -2.95
C LYS A 596 28.37 -3.34 -1.63
N LYS A 597 27.06 -3.51 -1.66
CA LYS A 597 26.26 -3.87 -0.47
C LYS A 597 26.65 -5.26 0.04
N LEU A 598 26.88 -6.23 -0.84
CA LEU A 598 27.36 -7.56 -0.49
C LEU A 598 28.72 -7.52 0.21
N GLN A 599 29.66 -6.71 -0.29
CA GLN A 599 30.97 -6.51 0.36
C GLN A 599 30.83 -5.94 1.78
N GLN A 600 29.93 -4.96 1.98
CA GLN A 600 29.62 -4.43 3.30
C GLN A 600 29.04 -5.51 4.23
N MET A 601 28.16 -6.37 3.71
CA MET A 601 27.61 -7.50 4.48
C MET A 601 28.69 -8.51 4.91
N HIS A 602 29.64 -8.85 4.03
CA HIS A 602 30.78 -9.69 4.40
C HIS A 602 31.65 -9.04 5.48
N ALA A 603 31.95 -7.75 5.36
CA ALA A 603 32.71 -7.02 6.36
C ALA A 603 31.99 -7.00 7.73
N ASN A 604 30.69 -6.79 7.73
CA ASN A 604 29.86 -6.80 8.94
C ASN A 604 29.78 -8.20 9.56
N LYS A 605 29.60 -9.25 8.76
CA LYS A 605 29.63 -10.65 9.23
C LYS A 605 30.96 -10.96 9.91
N LYS A 606 32.09 -10.66 9.26
CA LYS A 606 33.43 -10.85 9.83
C LYS A 606 33.64 -10.10 11.15
N ARG A 607 33.12 -8.87 11.25
CA ARG A 607 33.17 -8.08 12.51
C ARG A 607 32.33 -8.72 13.61
N LEU A 608 31.15 -9.23 13.27
CA LEU A 608 30.24 -9.87 14.23
C LEU A 608 30.81 -11.20 14.71
N ASP A 609 31.34 -12.03 13.80
CA ASP A 609 32.04 -13.27 14.13
C ASP A 609 33.23 -13.00 15.07
N LYS A 610 34.05 -11.98 14.77
CA LYS A 610 35.15 -11.56 15.66
C LYS A 610 34.66 -11.13 17.05
N LYS A 611 33.51 -10.46 17.14
CA LYS A 611 32.92 -10.04 18.42
C LYS A 611 32.42 -11.24 19.23
N VAL A 612 31.74 -12.19 18.58
CA VAL A 612 31.27 -13.43 19.21
C VAL A 612 32.44 -14.26 19.70
N ILE A 613 33.49 -14.45 18.89
CA ILE A 613 34.71 -15.16 19.30
C ILE A 613 35.34 -14.50 20.54
N LYS A 614 35.47 -13.16 20.55
CA LYS A 614 35.99 -12.45 21.73
C LYS A 614 35.12 -12.65 22.98
N GLN A 615 33.79 -12.66 22.83
CA GLN A 615 32.88 -12.90 23.94
C GLN A 615 32.97 -14.35 24.43
N MET A 616 33.05 -15.32 23.52
CA MET A 616 33.26 -16.74 23.86
C MET A 616 34.59 -16.93 24.58
N VAL A 617 35.70 -16.37 24.09
CA VAL A 617 37.01 -16.44 24.75
C VAL A 617 36.95 -15.80 26.14
N LYS A 618 36.28 -14.64 26.28
CA LYS A 618 36.07 -14.01 27.58
C LYS A 618 35.25 -14.90 28.52
N TYR A 619 34.19 -15.54 28.04
CA TYR A 619 33.38 -16.47 28.84
C TYR A 619 34.17 -17.72 29.24
N LEU A 620 34.92 -18.32 28.33
CA LEU A 620 35.78 -19.48 28.63
C LEU A 620 36.83 -19.12 29.69
N SER A 621 37.41 -17.92 29.63
CA SER A 621 38.33 -17.44 30.67
C SER A 621 37.69 -17.22 32.05
N THR A 622 36.36 -17.28 32.19
CA THR A 622 35.67 -17.20 33.48
C THR A 622 35.34 -18.57 34.10
N ILE A 623 35.64 -19.67 33.41
CA ILE A 623 35.43 -21.04 33.90
C ILE A 623 36.78 -21.57 34.43
N PRO A 624 36.98 -21.70 35.76
CA PRO A 624 38.28 -22.07 36.35
C PRO A 624 38.81 -23.44 35.89
N GLU A 625 37.91 -24.40 35.65
CA GLU A 625 38.23 -25.77 35.23
C GLU A 625 38.83 -25.87 33.81
N LEU A 626 38.69 -24.81 33.00
CA LEU A 626 39.18 -24.71 31.62
C LEU A 626 40.37 -23.76 31.47
N GLN A 627 40.92 -23.23 32.57
CA GLN A 627 42.09 -22.35 32.53
C GLN A 627 43.43 -23.11 32.44
N ASP A 628 43.44 -24.40 32.83
CA ASP A 628 44.63 -25.27 32.85
C ASP A 628 44.72 -26.27 31.67
N GLN A 629 43.78 -26.21 30.72
CA GLN A 629 43.81 -26.91 29.43
C GLN A 629 43.84 -25.90 28.28
#